data_AF-L0KAQ8-F1
#
_entry.id   AF-L0KAQ8-F1
#
_cell.length_a   1.000
_cell.length_b   1.000
_cell.length_c   1.000
_cell.angle_alpha   90.00
_cell.angle_beta   90.00
_cell.angle_gamma   90.00
#
_symmetry.space_group_name_H-M   'P 1'
#
loop_
_entity.id
_entity.type
_entity.pdbx_description
1 polymer ?
#
loop_
_entity_poly.entity_id
_entity_poly.type
_entity_poly.pdbx_seq_one_letter_code
_entity_poly.pdbx_strand_id
1 'polypeptide(L)'
;MGLLAKIKKIFGLNKKKKMLKVQVICNKCGEEINSVFRKNYDFQPSYGTEEYDYAINKQLVCPGCYNSLDLKMELNQRLKILNSKLEGGSLKIEGEQSD
;
A
#
# COMPACT_ATOMS: atom_id res chain seq x y z
N MET A 1 27.37 -30.64 -10.94
CA MET A 1 26.32 -29.82 -10.28
C MET A 1 27.00 -28.72 -9.47
N GLY A 2 27.64 -27.72 -10.07
CA GLY A 2 27.00 -26.59 -10.73
C GLY A 2 27.14 -25.35 -9.83
N LEU A 3 28.37 -24.82 -9.73
CA LEU A 3 28.76 -23.63 -8.93
C LEU A 3 27.85 -22.40 -9.17
N LEU A 4 27.19 -22.38 -10.33
CA LEU A 4 26.20 -21.39 -10.78
C LEU A 4 24.93 -21.31 -9.91
N ALA A 5 24.57 -22.37 -9.17
CA ALA A 5 23.40 -22.35 -8.28
C ALA A 5 23.62 -21.45 -7.03
N LYS A 6 24.86 -21.25 -6.59
CA LYS A 6 25.18 -20.40 -5.44
C LYS A 6 25.24 -18.91 -5.79
N ILE A 7 25.60 -18.56 -7.02
CA ILE A 7 25.69 -17.17 -7.49
C ILE A 7 24.28 -16.53 -7.60
N LYS A 8 23.26 -17.33 -7.92
CA LYS A 8 21.85 -16.87 -7.99
C LYS A 8 21.28 -16.41 -6.63
N LYS A 9 21.90 -16.79 -5.51
CA LYS A 9 21.54 -16.30 -4.16
C LYS A 9 22.15 -14.94 -3.83
N ILE A 10 23.23 -14.53 -4.49
CA ILE A 10 23.95 -13.27 -4.22
C ILE A 10 23.36 -12.12 -5.05
N PHE A 11 22.85 -12.41 -6.24
CA PHE A 11 21.97 -11.49 -6.96
C PHE A 11 20.58 -11.52 -6.35
N GLY A 12 20.41 -10.78 -5.25
CA GLY A 12 19.14 -10.52 -4.61
C GLY A 12 18.12 -10.09 -5.67
N LEU A 13 17.29 -11.04 -6.07
CA LEU A 13 16.05 -10.77 -6.78
C LEU A 13 15.27 -9.80 -5.90
N ASN A 14 15.35 -8.51 -6.20
CA ASN A 14 14.49 -7.48 -5.62
C ASN A 14 13.04 -7.94 -5.80
N LYS A 15 12.47 -8.57 -4.78
CA LYS A 15 11.10 -9.06 -4.80
C LYS A 15 10.23 -7.81 -4.88
N LYS A 16 9.66 -7.54 -6.06
CA LYS A 16 8.68 -6.46 -6.23
C LYS A 16 7.62 -6.59 -5.15
N LYS A 17 7.44 -5.56 -4.31
CA LYS A 17 6.41 -5.54 -3.27
C LYS A 17 5.06 -5.84 -3.95
N LYS A 18 4.33 -6.80 -3.38
CA LYS A 18 3.02 -7.24 -3.91
C LYS A 18 1.85 -6.75 -3.06
N MET A 19 2.14 -6.17 -1.90
CA MET A 19 1.16 -5.75 -0.91
C MET A 19 1.60 -4.43 -0.29
N LEU A 20 0.63 -3.60 0.07
CA LEU A 20 0.80 -2.38 0.83
C LEU A 20 0.01 -2.51 2.13
N LYS A 21 0.68 -2.31 3.27
CA LYS A 21 0.02 -2.21 4.57
C LYS A 21 -0.19 -0.72 4.86
N VAL A 22 -1.40 -0.36 5.28
CA VAL A 22 -1.77 1.01 5.61
C VAL A 22 -2.42 0.99 6.98
N GLN A 23 -1.87 1.78 7.91
CA GLN A 23 -2.49 2.04 9.19
C GLN A 23 -3.25 3.36 9.12
N VAL A 24 -4.47 3.36 9.65
CA VAL A 24 -5.36 4.50 9.63
C VAL A 24 -5.98 4.71 11.00
N ILE A 25 -6.09 5.95 11.44
CA ILE A 25 -6.70 6.32 12.72
C ILE A 25 -8.05 6.95 12.43
N CYS A 26 -9.14 6.39 12.98
CA CYS A 26 -10.47 6.95 12.80
C CYS A 26 -10.61 8.27 13.59
N ASN A 27 -11.08 9.33 12.93
CA ASN A 27 -11.25 10.63 13.59
C ASN A 27 -12.44 10.66 14.57
N LYS A 28 -13.41 9.74 14.44
CA LYS A 28 -14.63 9.71 15.25
C LYS A 28 -14.41 9.06 16.62
N CYS A 29 -13.65 7.95 16.68
CA CYS A 29 -13.45 7.20 17.92
C CYS A 29 -11.99 6.92 18.27
N GLY A 30 -11.03 7.34 17.44
CA GLY A 30 -9.60 7.12 17.68
C GLY A 30 -9.09 5.70 17.41
N GLU A 31 -9.96 4.79 16.96
CA GLU A 31 -9.59 3.39 16.69
C GLU A 31 -8.55 3.29 15.56
N GLU A 32 -7.56 2.41 15.75
CA GLU A 32 -6.58 2.07 14.72
C GLU A 32 -7.13 0.97 13.79
N ILE A 33 -7.11 1.25 12.48
CA ILE A 33 -7.55 0.35 11.42
C ILE A 33 -6.30 -0.07 10.64
N ASN A 34 -6.00 -1.37 10.67
CA ASN A 34 -4.88 -1.94 9.91
C ASN A 34 -5.42 -2.57 8.63
N SER A 35 -5.14 -1.95 7.48
CA SER A 35 -5.60 -2.42 6.16
C SER A 35 -4.44 -2.95 5.33
N VAL A 36 -4.69 -4.01 4.56
CA VAL A 36 -3.70 -4.60 3.65
C VAL A 36 -4.29 -4.64 2.25
N PHE A 37 -3.66 -3.92 1.32
CA PHE A 37 -4.04 -3.88 -0.08
C PHE A 37 -3.10 -4.75 -0.90
N ARG A 38 -3.66 -5.54 -1.82
CA ARG A 38 -2.89 -6.45 -2.70
C ARG A 38 -2.86 -5.90 -4.11
N LYS A 39 -1.67 -5.91 -4.71
CA LYS A 39 -1.43 -5.37 -6.06
C LYS A 39 -2.36 -5.92 -7.14
N ASN A 40 -2.75 -7.19 -7.05
CA ASN A 40 -3.56 -7.84 -8.08
C ASN A 40 -5.08 -7.72 -7.85
N TYR A 41 -5.52 -7.12 -6.74
CA TYR A 41 -6.94 -7.07 -6.36
C TYR A 41 -7.42 -5.66 -6.06
N ASP A 42 -6.58 -4.86 -5.38
CA ASP A 42 -6.98 -3.56 -4.85
C ASP A 42 -6.43 -2.39 -5.66
N PHE A 43 -5.41 -2.64 -6.49
CA PHE A 43 -4.66 -1.61 -7.18
C PHE A 43 -5.21 -1.47 -8.59
N GLN A 44 -5.51 -0.25 -8.97
CA GLN A 44 -5.92 0.12 -10.32
C GLN A 44 -4.68 0.60 -11.08
N PRO A 45 -4.20 -0.13 -12.10
CA PRO A 45 -3.05 0.31 -12.88
C PRO A 45 -3.38 1.55 -13.72
N SER A 46 -2.43 2.46 -13.83
CA SER A 46 -2.44 3.56 -14.80
C SER A 46 -1.73 3.13 -16.09
N TYR A 47 -2.19 3.63 -17.24
CA TYR A 47 -1.69 3.24 -18.57
C TYR A 47 -1.10 4.39 -19.40
N GLY A 48 -0.75 5.53 -18.79
CA GLY A 48 0.20 6.46 -19.41
C GLY A 48 -0.13 7.96 -19.43
N THR A 49 -1.26 8.40 -18.85
CA THR A 49 -1.54 9.84 -18.67
C THR A 49 -1.23 10.34 -17.27
N GLU A 50 -1.24 9.46 -16.28
CA GLU A 50 -1.10 9.84 -14.88
C GLU A 50 0.36 9.76 -14.41
N GLU A 51 0.72 10.60 -13.44
CA GLU A 51 2.05 10.61 -12.80
C GLU A 51 2.29 9.40 -11.88
N TYR A 52 1.25 8.60 -11.62
CA TYR A 52 1.30 7.40 -10.81
C TYR A 52 1.15 6.13 -11.65
N ASP A 53 1.69 5.01 -11.15
CA ASP A 53 1.58 3.70 -11.80
C ASP A 53 0.38 2.89 -11.28
N TYR A 54 0.00 3.10 -10.02
CA TYR A 54 -1.15 2.46 -9.39
C TYR A 54 -1.96 3.45 -8.56
N ALA A 55 -3.28 3.31 -8.57
CA ALA A 55 -4.18 3.97 -7.64
C ALA A 55 -4.87 2.94 -6.73
N ILE A 56 -5.19 3.35 -5.51
CA ILE A 56 -6.09 2.66 -4.59
C ILE A 56 -7.23 3.63 -4.29
N ASN A 57 -8.47 3.19 -4.51
CA ASN A 57 -9.67 3.93 -4.14
C ASN A 57 -10.60 2.97 -3.39
N LYS A 58 -10.63 3.08 -2.07
CA LYS A 58 -11.30 2.12 -1.18
C LYS A 58 -12.00 2.85 -0.04
N GLN A 59 -13.19 2.38 0.28
CA GLN A 59 -13.87 2.76 1.52
C GLN A 59 -13.49 1.75 2.61
N LEU A 60 -13.05 2.25 3.74
CA LEU A 60 -12.79 1.49 4.95
C LEU A 60 -13.91 1.75 5.95
N VAL A 61 -14.30 0.72 6.70
CA VAL A 61 -15.28 0.85 7.77
C VAL A 61 -14.57 0.65 9.09
N CYS A 62 -14.67 1.65 9.97
CA CYS A 62 -14.11 1.57 11.31
C CYS A 62 -14.86 0.51 12.13
N PRO A 63 -14.18 -0.50 12.68
CA PRO A 63 -14.85 -1.57 13.43
C PRO A 63 -15.45 -1.06 14.76
N GLY A 64 -14.82 -0.07 15.39
CA GLY A 64 -15.28 0.45 16.69
C GLY A 64 -16.53 1.33 16.64
N CYS A 65 -16.77 2.08 15.56
CA CYS A 65 -17.85 3.05 15.50
C CYS A 65 -18.62 3.09 14.18
N TYR A 66 -18.34 2.14 13.28
CA TYR A 66 -18.92 2.00 11.94
C TYR A 66 -18.81 3.25 11.07
N ASN A 67 -17.92 4.18 11.42
CA ASN A 67 -17.63 5.33 10.58
C ASN A 67 -17.03 4.86 9.26
N SER A 68 -17.44 5.48 8.16
CA SER A 68 -16.84 5.24 6.84
C SER A 68 -15.66 6.18 6.64
N LEU A 69 -14.57 5.66 6.09
CA LEU A 69 -13.38 6.41 5.75
C LEU A 69 -13.06 6.19 4.28
N ASP A 70 -12.99 7.25 3.50
CA ASP A 70 -12.70 7.15 2.07
C ASP A 70 -11.21 7.37 1.83
N LEU A 71 -10.52 6.31 1.41
CA LEU A 71 -9.09 6.29 1.16
C LEU A 71 -8.80 6.35 -0.33
N LYS A 72 -8.02 7.35 -0.74
CA LYS A 72 -7.43 7.47 -2.08
C LYS A 72 -5.91 7.53 -1.96
N MET A 73 -5.21 6.71 -2.72
CA MET A 73 -3.74 6.70 -2.74
C MET A 73 -3.23 6.50 -4.15
N GLU A 74 -2.17 7.22 -4.49
CA GLU A 74 -1.46 7.13 -5.75
C GLU A 74 -0.04 6.62 -5.47
N LEU A 75 0.39 5.61 -6.21
CA LEU A 75 1.61 4.85 -5.96
C LEU A 75 2.43 4.71 -7.23
N ASN A 76 3.76 4.66 -7.09
CA ASN A 76 4.64 4.30 -8.19
C ASN A 76 4.82 2.78 -8.37
N GLN A 77 5.62 2.35 -9.34
CA GLN A 77 5.92 0.94 -9.63
C GLN A 77 6.49 0.15 -8.45
N ARG A 78 7.15 0.85 -7.52
CA ARG A 78 7.76 0.28 -6.31
C ARG A 78 6.81 0.25 -5.11
N LEU A 79 5.55 0.63 -5.32
CA LEU A 79 4.51 0.80 -4.29
C LEU A 79 4.82 1.90 -3.27
N LYS A 80 5.64 2.89 -3.65
CA LYS A 80 5.85 4.09 -2.84
C LYS A 80 4.70 5.06 -3.06
N ILE A 81 4.20 5.63 -1.98
CA ILE A 81 3.11 6.62 -1.98
C ILE A 81 3.62 7.93 -2.57
N LEU A 82 2.98 8.37 -3.64
CA LEU A 82 3.21 9.67 -4.28
C LEU A 82 2.24 10.71 -3.71
N ASN A 83 0.98 10.31 -3.57
CA ASN A 83 -0.10 11.13 -3.02
C ASN A 83 -1.05 10.27 -2.20
N SER A 84 -1.66 10.85 -1.17
CA SER A 84 -2.70 10.20 -0.39
C SER A 84 -3.71 11.21 0.13
N LYS A 85 -4.97 10.81 0.07
CA LYS A 85 -6.10 11.52 0.66
C LYS A 85 -6.92 10.54 1.47
N LEU A 86 -7.29 10.95 2.67
CA LEU A 86 -8.19 10.20 3.52
C LEU A 86 -9.21 11.13 4.14
N GLU A 87 -10.48 10.77 3.97
CA GLU A 87 -11.59 11.44 4.62
C GLU A 87 -12.08 10.57 5.78
N GLY A 88 -12.43 11.18 6.93
CA GLY A 88 -12.89 10.42 8.11
C GLY A 88 -11.78 9.84 8.99
N GLY A 89 -10.51 10.19 8.77
CA GLY A 89 -9.39 9.75 9.60
C GLY A 89 -8.04 10.35 9.22
N SER A 90 -6.98 9.78 9.79
CA SER A 90 -5.58 10.15 9.52
C SER A 90 -4.76 8.93 9.13
N LEU A 91 -3.92 9.02 8.08
CA LEU A 91 -2.97 7.96 7.74
C LEU A 91 -1.78 7.99 8.70
N LYS A 92 -1.37 6.82 9.18
CA LYS A 92 -0.06 6.60 9.80
C LYS A 92 0.77 5.77 8.83
N ILE A 93 1.57 6.47 8.03
CA ILE A 93 2.51 5.83 7.10
C ILE A 93 3.73 5.46 7.93
N GLU A 94 3.82 4.20 8.36
CA GLU A 94 5.08 3.67 8.86
C GLU A 94 6.07 3.66 7.69
N GLY A 95 7.17 4.38 7.85
CA GLY A 95 8.23 4.49 6.85
C GLY A 95 8.61 3.13 6.30
N GLU A 96 8.80 3.08 4.98
CA GLU A 96 9.12 1.89 4.19
C GLU A 96 9.99 0.89 4.97
N GLN A 97 9.42 -0.25 5.39
CA GLN A 97 10.24 -1.39 5.78
C GLN A 97 11.02 -1.83 4.53
N SER A 98 12.30 -1.47 4.54
CA SER A 98 13.38 -2.08 3.79
C SER A 98 13.71 -3.41 4.47
N ASP A 99 13.31 -4.51 3.84
CA ASP A 99 14.00 -5.79 4.01
C ASP A 99 15.29 -5.77 3.17
#